data_AF-A0A4Q4D2M9-F1
#
_entry.id   AF-A0A4Q4D2M9-F1
#
_cell.length_a   1.000
_cell.length_b   1.000
_cell.length_c   1.000
_cell.angle_alpha   90.00
_cell.angle_beta   90.00
_cell.angle_gamma   90.00
#
_symmetry.space_group_name_H-M   'P 1'
#
loop_
_entity.id
_entity.type
_entity.pdbx_description
1 polymer ?
#
loop_
_entity_poly.entity_id
_entity_poly.type
_entity_poly.pdbx_seq_one_letter_code
_entity_poly.pdbx_strand_id
1 'polypeptide(L)'
;MNRSDVVESRPVLAGWRTRALEVAGAGPVFILLHGFGDHAGTWAGVLEELATAGHAAVALDLPGYGEADPAGDGPSLPQLDRFLLAAVERWTVDGQAPVVV
;
A
#
# COMPACT_ATOMS: atom_id res chain seq x y z
N MET A 1 13.34 7.12 -16.83
CA MET A 1 12.00 6.52 -16.63
C MET A 1 11.14 7.61 -16.00
N ASN A 2 9.97 7.90 -16.57
CA ASN A 2 9.11 8.98 -16.07
C ASN A 2 8.28 8.47 -14.89
N ARG A 3 7.89 9.37 -13.96
CA ARG A 3 6.81 9.19 -12.96
C ARG A 3 5.44 8.74 -13.54
N SER A 4 5.37 8.38 -14.83
CA SER A 4 4.16 8.10 -15.60
C SER A 4 3.52 6.74 -15.33
N ASP A 5 4.24 5.82 -14.68
CA ASP A 5 3.78 4.43 -14.54
C ASP A 5 3.16 4.15 -13.16
N VAL A 6 3.30 5.10 -12.21
CA VAL A 6 2.66 5.05 -10.91
C VAL A 6 1.26 5.65 -11.02
N VAL A 7 0.24 4.83 -10.76
CA VAL A 7 -1.16 5.25 -10.66
C VAL A 7 -1.48 5.54 -9.21
N GLU A 8 -2.06 6.71 -8.94
CA GLU A 8 -2.55 7.05 -7.61
C GLU A 8 -4.06 6.81 -7.52
N SER A 9 -4.50 6.13 -6.46
CA SER A 9 -5.91 5.93 -6.14
C SER A 9 -6.19 6.22 -4.66
N ARG A 10 -7.48 6.32 -4.29
CA ARG A 10 -7.91 6.54 -2.89
C ARG A 10 -8.97 5.53 -2.44
N PRO A 11 -8.59 4.25 -2.26
CA PRO A 11 -9.51 3.20 -1.85
C PRO A 11 -9.89 3.34 -0.38
N VAL A 12 -10.96 2.62 0.00
CA VAL A 12 -11.37 2.44 1.40
C VAL A 12 -11.04 1.01 1.82
N LEU A 13 -10.22 0.87 2.87
CA LEU A 13 -9.76 -0.41 3.42
C LEU A 13 -10.21 -0.50 4.87
N ALA A 14 -11.00 -1.52 5.21
CA ALA A 14 -11.54 -1.72 6.57
C ALA A 14 -12.22 -0.48 7.20
N GLY A 15 -12.73 0.45 6.37
CA GLY A 15 -13.40 1.69 6.78
C GLY A 15 -12.54 2.95 6.72
N TRP A 16 -11.23 2.84 6.44
CA TRP A 16 -10.35 4.00 6.27
C TRP A 16 -10.11 4.27 4.79
N ARG A 17 -10.40 5.49 4.34
CA ARG A 17 -9.88 5.98 3.06
C ARG A 17 -8.38 6.20 3.20
N THR A 18 -7.61 5.73 2.22
CA THR A 18 -6.15 5.86 2.21
C THR A 18 -5.66 6.23 0.83
N ARG A 19 -4.43 6.76 0.70
CA ARG A 19 -3.75 6.88 -0.58
C ARG A 19 -3.08 5.55 -0.93
N ALA A 20 -3.22 5.14 -2.18
CA ALA A 20 -2.49 4.03 -2.78
C ALA A 20 -1.69 4.52 -3.98
N LEU A 21 -0.39 4.21 -4.00
CA LEU A 21 0.48 4.40 -5.16
C LEU A 21 0.79 3.04 -5.78
N GLU A 22 0.31 2.80 -6.99
CA GLU A 22 0.27 1.47 -7.60
C GLU A 22 1.12 1.44 -8.87
N VAL A 23 1.85 0.35 -9.06
CA VAL A 23 2.50 -0.01 -10.32
C VAL A 23 2.00 -1.38 -10.77
N ALA A 24 1.71 -1.50 -12.07
CA ALA A 24 1.27 -2.75 -12.67
C ALA A 24 2.46 -3.69 -12.90
N GLY A 25 2.22 -4.99 -12.81
CA GLY A 25 3.21 -6.02 -13.06
C GLY A 25 2.60 -7.41 -12.92
N ALA A 26 3.45 -8.43 -12.82
CA ALA A 26 3.04 -9.83 -12.70
C ALA A 26 3.62 -10.48 -11.44
N GLY A 27 3.03 -11.62 -11.06
CA GLY A 27 3.44 -12.39 -9.89
C GLY A 27 2.82 -11.86 -8.59
N PRO A 28 3.42 -12.19 -7.42
CA PRO A 28 2.89 -11.73 -6.14
C PRO A 28 2.95 -10.20 -6.07
N VAL A 29 1.90 -9.60 -5.53
CA VAL A 29 1.90 -8.17 -5.27
C VAL A 29 2.79 -7.84 -4.08
N PHE A 30 3.57 -6.76 -4.21
CA PHE A 30 4.29 -6.16 -3.10
C PHE A 30 3.40 -5.10 -2.43
N ILE A 31 3.11 -5.26 -1.14
CA ILE A 31 2.39 -4.30 -0.32
C ILE A 31 3.42 -3.61 0.58
N LEU A 32 3.65 -2.32 0.34
CA LEU A 32 4.68 -1.54 1.02
C LEU A 32 4.02 -0.65 2.09
N LEU A 33 4.37 -0.90 3.36
CA LEU A 33 3.88 -0.15 4.51
C LEU A 33 5.02 0.73 5.05
N HIS A 34 4.74 2.00 5.26
CA HIS A 34 5.73 2.92 5.81
C HIS A 34 5.86 2.79 7.34
N GLY A 35 6.94 3.34 7.91
CA GLY A 35 7.18 3.41 9.34
C GLY A 35 6.51 4.59 10.05
N PHE A 36 6.77 4.75 11.34
CA PHE A 36 6.22 5.85 12.14
C PHE A 36 6.66 7.23 11.61
N GLY A 37 5.69 8.15 11.45
CA GLY A 37 5.93 9.53 11.03
C GLY A 37 6.19 9.70 9.52
N ASP A 38 5.89 8.67 8.73
CA ASP A 38 6.15 8.62 7.30
C ASP A 38 4.84 8.50 6.48
N HIS A 39 4.95 8.29 5.18
CA HIS A 39 3.86 8.16 4.20
C HIS A 39 4.27 7.29 3.00
N ALA A 40 3.31 6.86 2.19
CA ALA A 40 3.48 6.03 0.99
C ALA A 40 4.49 6.59 -0.02
N GLY A 41 4.63 7.93 -0.08
CA GLY A 41 5.55 8.59 -1.02
C GLY A 41 7.02 8.25 -0.83
N THR A 42 7.41 7.80 0.36
CA THR A 42 8.80 7.43 0.67
C THR A 42 9.24 6.17 -0.10
N TRP A 43 8.27 5.37 -0.56
CA TRP A 43 8.51 4.21 -1.40
C TRP A 43 8.67 4.53 -2.89
N ALA A 44 8.63 5.79 -3.33
CA ALA A 44 8.67 6.14 -4.75
C ALA A 44 9.83 5.48 -5.53
N GLY A 45 11.05 5.49 -4.98
CA GLY A 45 12.19 4.83 -5.62
C GLY A 45 12.05 3.30 -5.70
N VAL A 46 11.48 2.67 -4.66
CA VAL A 46 11.24 1.21 -4.64
C VAL A 46 10.13 0.83 -5.61
N LEU A 47 9.07 1.63 -5.72
CA LEU A 47 8.02 1.42 -6.73
C LEU A 47 8.59 1.48 -8.16
N GLU A 48 9.50 2.42 -8.43
CA GLU A 48 10.18 2.51 -9.73
C GLU A 48 11.05 1.28 -10.03
N GLU A 49 11.78 0.78 -9.03
CA GLU A 49 12.59 -0.44 -9.17
C GLU A 49 11.72 -1.69 -9.40
N LEU A 50 10.64 -1.84 -8.62
CA LEU A 50 9.70 -2.96 -8.76
C LEU A 50 8.99 -2.93 -10.12
N ALA A 51 8.54 -1.76 -10.58
CA ALA A 51 7.94 -1.59 -11.90
C ALA A 51 8.94 -1.97 -13.01
N THR A 52 10.20 -1.52 -12.90
CA THR A 52 11.27 -1.87 -13.85
C THR A 52 11.54 -3.36 -13.89
N ALA A 53 11.43 -4.05 -12.75
CA ALA A 53 11.54 -5.51 -12.65
C ALA A 53 10.27 -6.26 -13.09
N GLY A 54 9.18 -5.57 -13.41
CA GLY A 54 7.91 -6.17 -13.82
C GLY A 54 7.05 -6.70 -12.68
N HIS A 55 7.29 -6.26 -11.45
CA HIS A 55 6.51 -6.64 -10.27
C HIS A 55 5.33 -5.70 -10.04
N ALA A 56 4.19 -6.26 -9.67
CA ALA A 56 3.06 -5.47 -9.19
C ALA A 56 3.35 -4.98 -7.76
N ALA A 57 3.08 -3.71 -7.47
CA ALA A 57 3.27 -3.18 -6.13
C ALA A 57 2.27 -2.07 -5.80
N VAL A 58 2.00 -1.92 -4.50
CA VAL A 58 1.21 -0.83 -3.93
C VAL A 58 1.88 -0.30 -2.67
N ALA A 59 2.07 1.01 -2.58
CA ALA A 59 2.45 1.69 -1.34
C ALA A 59 1.23 2.39 -0.73
N LEU A 60 1.02 2.21 0.58
CA LEU A 60 -0.17 2.68 1.29
C LEU A 60 0.18 3.64 2.42
N ASP A 61 -0.66 4.66 2.62
CA ASP A 61 -0.66 5.44 3.85
C ASP A 61 -1.38 4.65 4.96
N LEU A 62 -0.73 4.43 6.09
CA LEU A 62 -1.32 3.76 7.25
C LEU A 62 -2.36 4.68 7.93
N PRO A 63 -3.42 4.13 8.57
CA PRO A 63 -4.41 4.92 9.30
C PRO A 63 -3.76 5.95 10.25
N GLY A 64 -4.17 7.21 10.13
CA GLY A 64 -3.62 8.33 10.90
C GLY A 64 -2.33 8.96 10.35
N TYR A 65 -1.83 8.52 9.20
CA TYR A 65 -0.63 9.07 8.55
C TYR A 65 -0.92 9.50 7.10
N GLY A 66 -0.03 10.35 6.56
CA GLY A 66 -0.13 10.82 5.18
C GLY A 66 -1.50 11.42 4.86
N GLU A 67 -2.13 10.90 3.81
CA GLU A 67 -3.47 11.27 3.36
C GLU A 67 -4.56 10.27 3.79
N ALA A 68 -4.21 9.30 4.64
CA ALA A 68 -5.20 8.37 5.18
C ALA A 68 -6.10 9.03 6.22
N ASP A 69 -7.31 8.50 6.33
CA ASP A 69 -8.24 8.89 7.38
C ASP A 69 -7.61 8.69 8.77
N PRO A 70 -8.04 9.47 9.78
CA PRO A 70 -7.55 9.32 11.14
C PRO A 70 -7.71 7.89 11.67
N ALA A 71 -6.74 7.44 12.47
CA ALA A 71 -6.90 6.23 13.26
C ALA A 71 -8.08 6.39 14.24
N GLY A 72 -8.76 5.30 14.53
CA GLY A 72 -9.80 5.26 15.55
C GLY A 72 -9.22 5.22 16.97
N ASP A 73 -10.10 5.30 17.95
CA ASP A 73 -9.73 5.19 19.35
C ASP A 73 -9.12 3.81 19.69
N GLY A 74 -8.23 3.79 20.68
CA GLY A 74 -7.62 2.58 21.23
C GLY A 74 -6.25 2.22 20.62
N PRO A 75 -5.77 0.97 20.86
CA PRO A 75 -4.44 0.56 20.44
C PRO A 75 -4.27 0.54 18.92
N SER A 76 -3.08 0.90 18.42
CA SER A 76 -2.81 0.99 16.98
C SER A 76 -2.68 -0.38 16.30
N LEU A 77 -2.02 -1.37 16.92
CA LEU A 77 -1.73 -2.66 16.26
C LEU A 77 -2.98 -3.39 15.73
N PRO A 78 -4.07 -3.57 16.52
CA PRO A 78 -5.28 -4.19 15.99
C PRO A 78 -5.96 -3.42 14.85
N GLN A 79 -5.73 -2.10 14.77
CA GLN A 79 -6.24 -1.29 13.66
C GLN A 79 -5.38 -1.49 12.41
N LEU A 80 -4.06 -1.55 12.57
CA LEU A 80 -3.11 -1.85 11.49
C LEU A 80 -3.32 -3.27 10.95
N ASP A 81 -3.58 -4.26 11.81
CA ASP A 81 -3.89 -5.63 11.39
C ASP A 81 -5.14 -5.68 10.50
N ARG A 82 -6.22 -5.00 10.90
CA ARG A 82 -7.46 -4.92 10.10
C ARG A 82 -7.23 -4.23 8.76
N PHE A 83 -6.45 -3.15 8.78
CA PHE A 83 -6.11 -2.41 7.58
C PHE A 83 -5.27 -3.28 6.62
N LEU A 84 -4.23 -3.94 7.11
CA LEU A 84 -3.37 -4.83 6.32
C LEU A 84 -4.14 -6.03 5.77
N LEU A 85 -5.02 -6.65 6.55
CA LEU A 85 -5.86 -7.74 6.05
C LEU A 85 -6.75 -7.29 4.88
N ALA A 86 -7.37 -6.11 4.98
CA ALA A 86 -8.16 -5.54 3.88
C ALA A 86 -7.30 -5.18 2.66
N ALA A 87 -6.05 -4.72 2.88
CA ALA A 87 -5.11 -4.49 1.79
C ALA A 87 -4.74 -5.81 1.08
N VAL A 88 -4.38 -6.85 1.85
CA VAL A 88 -4.08 -8.18 1.32
C VAL A 88 -5.25 -8.71 0.49
N GLU A 89 -6.49 -8.62 1.01
CA GLU A 89 -7.70 -9.04 0.28
C GLU A 89 -7.90 -8.25 -1.02
N ARG A 90 -7.63 -6.94 -1.00
CA ARG A 90 -7.87 -6.05 -2.15
C ARG A 90 -6.89 -6.24 -3.30
N TRP A 91 -5.61 -6.53 -3.01
CA TRP A 91 -4.56 -6.55 -4.03
C TRP A 91 -3.98 -7.93 -4.33
N THR A 92 -4.29 -8.96 -3.54
CA THR A 92 -3.87 -10.32 -3.86
C THR A 92 -4.67 -10.85 -5.06
N VAL A 93 -3.99 -11.08 -6.18
CA VAL A 93 -4.57 -11.64 -7.41
C VAL A 93 -4.19 -13.12 -7.54
N ASP A 94 -5.10 -13.93 -8.09
CA ASP A 94 -4.89 -15.35 -8.45
C ASP A 94 -4.39 -16.25 -7.31
N GLY A 95 -4.61 -15.85 -6.04
CA GLY A 95 -4.22 -16.63 -4.86
C GLY A 95 -2.71 -16.70 -4.61
N GLN A 96 -1.89 -15.89 -5.31
CA GLN A 96 -0.46 -15.80 -5.04
C GLN A 96 -0.23 -15.00 -3.76
N ALA A 97 0.40 -15.59 -2.75
CA ALA A 97 0.65 -14.89 -1.48
C ALA A 97 1.40 -13.56 -1.71
N PRO A 98 0.93 -12.44 -1.15
CA PRO A 98 1.59 -11.15 -1.32
C PRO A 98 2.91 -11.12 -0.56
N VAL A 99 3.80 -10.21 -0.98
CA VAL A 99 4.98 -9.83 -0.21
C VAL A 99 4.64 -8.55 0.55
N VAL A 100 4.68 -8.60 1.88
CA VAL A 100 4.44 -7.42 2.72
C VAL A 100 5.78 -6.92 3.25
N VAL A 101 6.08 -5.64 3.03
CA VAL A 101 7.32 -4.98 3.43
C VAL A 101 7.02 -3.82 4.36
#